data_AF-A0A060BYT0-F1
#
_entry.id   AF-A0A060BYT0-F1
#
_cell.length_a   1.000
_cell.length_b   1.000
_cell.length_c   1.000
_cell.angle_alpha   90.00
_cell.angle_beta   90.00
_cell.angle_gamma   90.00
#
_symmetry.space_group_name_H-M   'P 1'
#
loop_
_entity.id
_entity.type
_entity.pdbx_description
1 polymer ?
#
loop_
_entity_poly.entity_id
_entity_poly.type
_entity_poly.pdbx_seq_one_letter_code
_entity_poly.pdbx_strand_id
1 'polypeptide(L)'
;GIPQRVRAFRELLARYPENQHSATLIMIASPTRDSVNAYADLRHELEGLCGAINGDHGDLDWMPVRYIHRTVARKRVPGLCRASAVGLVTPLRDGMNLVAKEYVAAQDPEDPGVLVLSRFAGAAEQM
;
A
#
# COMPACT_ATOMS: atom_id res chain seq x y z
N GLY A 1 2.38 -3.16 10.53
CA GLY A 1 1.31 -2.60 9.69
C GLY A 1 1.42 -3.08 8.27
N ILE A 2 2.60 -2.93 7.66
CA ILE A 2 2.81 -3.29 6.25
C ILE A 2 2.63 -4.81 6.00
N PRO A 3 3.18 -5.74 6.79
CA PRO A 3 2.91 -7.17 6.59
C PRO A 3 1.43 -7.53 6.65
N GLN A 4 0.68 -6.94 7.58
CA GLN A 4 -0.77 -7.14 7.70
C GLN A 4 -1.52 -6.66 6.44
N ARG A 5 -1.10 -5.53 5.87
CA ARG A 5 -1.66 -5.00 4.61
C ARG A 5 -1.44 -5.95 3.44
N VAL A 6 -0.23 -6.49 3.32
CA VAL A 6 0.12 -7.44 2.26
C VAL A 6 -0.65 -8.75 2.40
N ARG A 7 -0.78 -9.27 3.63
CA ARG A 7 -1.62 -10.44 3.93
C ARG A 7 -3.09 -10.20 3.59
N ALA A 8 -3.62 -9.02 3.90
CA ALA A 8 -5.00 -8.67 3.56
C ALA A 8 -5.22 -8.63 2.03
N PHE A 9 -4.25 -8.16 1.26
CA PHE A 9 -4.32 -8.20 -0.20
C PHE A 9 -4.23 -9.63 -0.76
N ARG A 10 -3.40 -10.50 -0.18
CA ARG A 10 -3.43 -11.95 -0.50
C ARG A 10 -4.81 -12.55 -0.28
N GLU A 11 -5.43 -12.22 0.86
CA GLU A 11 -6.77 -12.72 1.19
C GLU A 11 -7.83 -12.21 0.20
N LEU A 12 -7.72 -10.95 -0.24
CA LEU A 12 -8.58 -10.40 -1.30
C LEU A 12 -8.47 -11.24 -2.57
N LEU A 13 -7.27 -11.52 -3.06
CA LEU A 13 -7.06 -12.30 -4.28
C LEU A 13 -7.54 -13.76 -4.16
N ALA A 14 -7.45 -14.33 -2.95
CA ALA A 14 -7.88 -15.70 -2.68
C ALA A 14 -9.41 -15.82 -2.55
N ARG A 15 -10.06 -14.87 -1.87
CA ARG A 15 -11.52 -14.90 -1.63
C ARG A 15 -12.34 -14.32 -2.75
N TYR A 16 -11.76 -13.40 -3.52
CA TYR A 16 -12.43 -12.65 -4.58
C TYR A 16 -11.59 -12.71 -5.86
N PRO A 17 -11.57 -13.88 -6.55
CA PRO A 17 -10.73 -14.12 -7.73
C PRO A 17 -10.95 -13.14 -8.88
N GLU A 18 -12.10 -12.46 -8.94
CA GLU A 18 -12.37 -11.37 -9.89
C GLU A 18 -11.38 -10.19 -9.78
N ASN A 19 -10.65 -10.09 -8.66
CA ASN A 19 -9.60 -9.10 -8.46
C ASN A 19 -8.25 -9.51 -9.08
N GLN A 20 -8.11 -10.77 -9.51
CA GLN A 20 -6.92 -11.22 -10.23
C GLN A 20 -6.88 -10.56 -11.62
N HIS A 21 -5.70 -10.09 -12.05
CA HIS A 21 -5.48 -9.26 -13.24
C HIS A 21 -6.18 -7.88 -13.28
N SER A 22 -7.11 -7.58 -12.37
CA SER A 22 -7.78 -6.28 -12.30
C SER A 22 -7.22 -5.36 -11.21
N ALA A 23 -6.58 -5.91 -10.18
CA ALA A 23 -5.95 -5.15 -9.10
C ALA A 23 -4.44 -5.37 -9.02
N THR A 24 -3.69 -4.31 -8.68
CA THR A 24 -2.27 -4.39 -8.33
C THR A 24 -2.00 -3.55 -7.10
N LEU A 25 -1.44 -4.15 -6.05
CA LEU A 25 -1.01 -3.43 -4.86
C LEU A 25 0.37 -2.82 -5.11
N ILE A 26 0.44 -1.49 -5.18
CA ILE A 26 1.70 -0.75 -5.27
C ILE A 26 2.07 -0.24 -3.88
N MET A 27 3.26 -0.60 -3.39
CA MET A 27 3.79 -0.12 -2.12
C MET A 27 5.14 0.55 -2.33
N ILE A 28 5.23 1.83 -2.00
CA ILE A 28 6.47 2.59 -2.02
C ILE A 28 6.95 2.74 -0.58
N ALA A 29 8.11 2.18 -0.28
CA ALA A 29 8.76 2.29 1.01
C ALA A 29 10.11 3.00 0.84
N SER A 30 10.19 4.24 1.33
CA SER A 30 11.49 4.93 1.41
C SER A 30 12.37 4.25 2.45
N PRO A 31 13.65 4.00 2.15
CA PRO A 31 14.60 3.52 3.16
C PRO A 31 14.64 4.53 4.32
N THR A 32 14.37 4.07 5.53
CA THR A 32 14.45 4.90 6.73
C THR A 32 15.04 4.06 7.85
N ARG A 33 16.07 4.59 8.53
CA ARG A 33 16.67 3.97 9.72
C ARG A 33 17.14 2.53 9.51
N ASP A 34 17.82 2.27 8.39
CA ASP A 34 18.35 0.93 8.04
C ASP A 34 19.38 0.38 9.04
N SER A 35 19.87 1.19 9.98
CA SER A 35 20.81 0.80 11.04
C SER A 35 20.16 0.09 12.24
N VAL A 36 18.84 -0.12 12.23
CA VAL A 36 18.10 -0.75 13.34
C VAL A 36 17.63 -2.14 12.93
N ASN A 37 18.14 -3.20 13.56
CA ASN A 37 17.86 -4.61 13.21
C ASN A 37 16.37 -4.94 13.04
N ALA A 38 15.50 -4.36 13.86
CA ALA A 38 14.04 -4.57 13.76
C ALA A 38 13.44 -4.14 12.40
N TYR A 39 14.05 -3.18 11.71
CA TYR A 39 13.63 -2.78 10.35
C TYR A 39 14.11 -3.78 9.29
N ALA A 40 15.28 -4.41 9.49
CA ALA A 40 15.80 -5.43 8.59
C ALA A 40 14.93 -6.69 8.62
N ASP A 41 14.55 -7.17 9.81
CA ASP A 41 13.67 -8.34 9.96
C ASP A 41 12.29 -8.08 9.32
N LEU A 42 11.70 -6.91 9.59
CA LEU A 42 10.43 -6.50 9.00
C LEU A 42 10.51 -6.42 7.48
N ARG A 43 11.63 -5.92 6.95
CA ARG A 43 11.87 -5.84 5.51
C ARG A 43 11.97 -7.24 4.92
N HIS A 44 12.71 -8.15 5.54
CA HIS A 44 12.85 -9.53 5.08
C HIS A 44 11.50 -10.27 5.06
N GLU A 45 10.70 -10.11 6.13
CA GLU A 45 9.32 -10.64 6.18
C GLU A 45 8.48 -10.08 5.02
N LEU A 46 8.56 -8.76 4.79
CA LEU A 46 7.79 -8.09 3.75
C LEU A 46 8.20 -8.55 2.34
N GLU A 47 9.49 -8.61 2.05
CA GLU A 47 10.02 -9.08 0.77
C GLU A 47 9.61 -10.54 0.52
N GLY A 48 9.68 -11.40 1.54
CA GLY A 48 9.20 -12.78 1.48
C GLY A 48 7.70 -12.88 1.20
N LEU A 49 6.87 -12.08 1.89
CA LEU A 49 5.43 -12.04 1.63
C LEU A 49 5.09 -11.56 0.22
N CYS A 50 5.77 -10.52 -0.27
CA CYS A 50 5.57 -10.03 -1.63
C CYS A 50 5.98 -11.08 -2.67
N GLY A 51 7.12 -11.75 -2.47
CA GLY A 51 7.59 -12.84 -3.31
C GLY A 51 6.61 -14.00 -3.36
N ALA A 52 6.11 -14.44 -2.20
CA ALA A 52 5.12 -15.52 -2.12
C ALA A 52 3.83 -15.18 -2.86
N ILE A 53 3.25 -13.99 -2.67
CA ILE A 53 2.00 -13.60 -3.36
C ILE A 53 2.21 -13.52 -4.87
N ASN A 54 3.33 -12.95 -5.32
CA ASN A 54 3.63 -12.88 -6.74
C ASN A 54 3.92 -14.25 -7.34
N GLY A 55 4.47 -15.20 -6.57
CA GLY A 55 4.64 -16.58 -7.02
C GLY A 55 3.32 -17.37 -7.07
N ASP A 56 2.41 -17.13 -6.12
CA ASP A 56 1.12 -17.82 -6.03
C ASP A 56 0.09 -17.33 -7.06
N HIS A 57 0.11 -16.02 -7.35
CA HIS A 57 -0.93 -15.37 -8.16
C HIS A 57 -0.41 -14.63 -9.41
N GLY A 58 0.90 -14.42 -9.52
CA GLY A 58 1.45 -13.68 -10.66
C GLY A 58 1.44 -14.48 -11.96
N ASP A 59 1.42 -13.76 -13.06
CA ASP A 59 1.51 -14.29 -14.42
C ASP A 59 2.58 -13.51 -15.22
N LEU A 60 2.85 -13.89 -16.45
CA LEU A 60 3.85 -13.28 -17.34
C LEU A 60 3.64 -11.77 -17.52
N ASP A 61 2.39 -11.31 -17.55
CA ASP A 61 2.02 -9.90 -17.79
C ASP A 61 1.48 -9.18 -16.54
N TRP A 62 1.32 -9.88 -15.41
CA TRP A 62 0.70 -9.35 -14.21
C TRP A 62 1.46 -9.72 -12.93
N MET A 63 1.81 -8.70 -12.15
CA MET A 63 2.47 -8.83 -10.85
C MET A 63 1.57 -8.24 -9.77
N PRO A 64 0.89 -9.07 -8.95
CA PRO A 64 -0.11 -8.60 -8.00
C PRO A 64 0.42 -7.57 -6.99
N VAL A 65 1.68 -7.71 -6.56
CA VAL A 65 2.32 -6.80 -5.59
C VAL A 65 3.59 -6.19 -6.17
N ARG A 66 3.58 -4.87 -6.34
CA ARG A 66 4.75 -4.06 -6.71
C ARG A 66 5.32 -3.37 -5.48
N TYR A 67 6.28 -4.02 -4.84
CA TYR A 67 7.04 -3.45 -3.73
C TYR A 67 8.26 -2.67 -4.25
N ILE A 68 8.31 -1.38 -3.92
CA ILE A 68 9.33 -0.45 -4.39
C ILE A 68 10.07 0.12 -3.17
N HIS A 69 11.26 -0.41 -2.90
CA HIS A 69 12.13 0.06 -1.83
C HIS A 69 13.06 1.18 -2.32
N ARG A 70 12.50 2.35 -2.61
CA ARG A 70 13.26 3.54 -2.99
C ARG A 70 12.53 4.82 -2.60
N THR A 71 13.28 5.87 -2.36
CA THR A 71 12.71 7.20 -2.16
C THR A 71 12.09 7.70 -3.47
N VAL A 72 10.81 8.04 -3.42
CA VAL A 72 10.12 8.73 -4.52
C VAL A 72 10.07 10.22 -4.21
N ALA A 73 10.38 11.04 -5.21
CA ALA A 73 10.31 12.49 -5.06
C ALA A 73 8.90 12.92 -4.63
N ARG A 74 8.79 13.76 -3.58
CA ARG A 74 7.51 14.21 -3.01
C ARG A 74 6.52 14.71 -4.08
N LYS A 75 7.03 15.45 -5.07
CA LYS A 75 6.25 15.99 -6.20
C LYS A 75 5.53 14.93 -7.06
N ARG A 76 5.94 13.66 -7.00
CA ARG A 76 5.31 12.56 -7.76
C ARG A 76 4.21 11.85 -6.99
N VAL A 77 4.15 11.99 -5.67
CA VAL A 77 3.18 11.29 -4.81
C VAL A 77 1.73 11.68 -5.17
N PRO A 78 1.37 12.97 -5.36
CA PRO A 78 -0.01 13.32 -5.72
C PRO A 78 -0.47 12.69 -7.04
N GLY A 79 0.42 12.63 -8.04
CA GLY A 79 0.09 11.99 -9.32
C GLY A 79 -0.18 10.49 -9.19
N LEU A 80 0.56 9.80 -8.31
CA LEU A 80 0.31 8.40 -8.00
C LEU A 80 -1.03 8.21 -7.26
N CYS A 81 -1.33 9.09 -6.29
CA CYS A 81 -2.60 9.07 -5.58
C CYS A 81 -3.80 9.30 -6.52
N ARG A 82 -3.69 10.26 -7.45
CA ARG A 82 -4.75 10.54 -8.43
C ARG A 82 -4.98 9.40 -9.42
N ALA A 83 -3.91 8.68 -9.79
CA ALA A 83 -4.00 7.55 -10.72
C ALA A 83 -4.50 6.26 -10.07
N SER A 84 -4.57 6.19 -8.73
CA SER A 84 -5.01 4.99 -8.01
C SER A 84 -6.48 5.06 -7.66
N ALA A 85 -7.22 3.99 -7.96
CA ALA A 85 -8.62 3.85 -7.57
C ALA A 85 -8.82 3.64 -6.05
N VAL A 86 -7.80 3.13 -5.34
CA VAL A 86 -7.86 2.87 -3.90
C VAL A 86 -6.58 3.30 -3.18
N GLY A 87 -6.76 4.08 -2.12
CA GLY A 87 -5.71 4.46 -1.18
C GLY A 87 -5.76 3.58 0.05
N LEU A 88 -4.72 2.77 0.29
CA LEU A 88 -4.70 1.81 1.41
C LEU A 88 -3.81 2.29 2.55
N VAL A 89 -4.39 2.99 3.52
CA VAL A 89 -3.69 3.62 4.65
C VAL A 89 -4.05 2.90 5.95
N THR A 90 -3.33 1.81 6.21
CA THR A 90 -3.63 0.92 7.35
C THR A 90 -2.49 0.79 8.36
N PRO A 91 -2.06 1.88 9.03
CA PRO A 91 -1.11 1.77 10.14
C PRO A 91 -1.75 1.04 11.33
N LEU A 92 -0.91 0.36 12.13
CA LEU A 92 -1.36 -0.24 13.38
C LEU A 92 -1.62 0.82 14.45
N ARG A 93 -0.82 1.88 14.46
CA ARG A 93 -0.98 3.12 15.24
C ARG A 93 -0.29 4.25 14.48
N ASP A 94 -0.96 5.39 14.34
CA ASP A 94 -0.40 6.60 13.75
C ASP A 94 -1.10 7.83 14.34
N GLY A 95 -0.33 8.83 14.78
CA GLY A 95 -0.89 10.03 15.41
C GLY A 95 -1.75 10.88 14.47
N MET A 96 -1.55 10.81 13.16
CA MET A 96 -2.37 11.53 12.18
C MET A 96 -2.44 10.81 10.83
N ASN A 97 -1.30 10.49 10.22
CA ASN A 97 -1.17 10.04 8.84
C ASN A 97 -1.59 11.08 7.78
N LEU A 98 -0.65 11.93 7.37
CA LEU A 98 -0.90 12.93 6.31
C LEU A 98 -1.08 12.31 4.92
N VAL A 99 -0.56 11.09 4.68
CA VAL A 99 -0.72 10.40 3.40
C VAL A 99 -2.21 10.11 3.13
N ALA A 100 -3.01 9.84 4.16
CA ALA A 100 -4.46 9.70 4.04
C ALA A 100 -5.11 10.98 3.46
N LYS A 101 -4.72 12.14 3.99
CA LYS A 101 -5.25 13.44 3.56
C LYS A 101 -4.74 13.82 2.17
N GLU A 102 -3.46 13.57 1.90
CA GLU A 102 -2.87 13.80 0.58
C GLU A 102 -3.54 12.94 -0.49
N TYR A 103 -3.92 11.70 -0.17
CA TYR A 103 -4.65 10.84 -1.09
C TYR A 103 -5.99 11.46 -1.50
N VAL A 104 -6.81 11.87 -0.52
CA VAL A 104 -8.12 12.50 -0.77
C VAL A 104 -7.96 13.82 -1.52
N ALA A 105 -7.03 14.67 -1.10
CA ALA A 105 -6.79 15.97 -1.71
C ALA A 105 -6.28 15.89 -3.16
N ALA A 106 -5.65 14.78 -3.56
CA ALA A 106 -5.12 14.60 -4.91
C ALA A 106 -6.15 14.07 -5.92
N GLN A 107 -7.32 13.59 -5.47
CA GLN A 107 -8.31 12.93 -6.32
C GLN A 107 -8.91 13.87 -7.38
N ASP A 108 -9.39 13.27 -8.46
CA ASP A 108 -10.28 13.96 -9.38
C ASP A 108 -11.69 14.06 -8.76
N PRO A 109 -12.27 15.27 -8.61
CA PRO A 109 -13.62 15.38 -8.09
C PRO A 109 -14.68 14.67 -8.93
N GLU A 110 -14.47 14.50 -10.23
CA GLU A 110 -15.43 13.86 -11.14
C GLU A 110 -15.33 12.32 -11.13
N ASP A 111 -14.18 11.77 -10.77
CA ASP A 111 -13.94 10.32 -10.65
C ASP A 111 -12.95 10.02 -9.50
N PRO A 112 -13.37 10.21 -8.23
CA PRO A 112 -12.47 10.05 -7.09
C PRO A 112 -12.31 8.57 -6.72
N GLY A 113 -11.07 8.18 -6.42
CA GLY A 113 -10.78 6.91 -5.78
C GLY A 113 -11.24 6.85 -4.32
N VAL A 114 -11.18 5.65 -3.72
CA VAL A 114 -11.67 5.38 -2.36
C VAL A 114 -10.51 5.24 -1.36
N LEU A 115 -10.62 5.87 -0.19
CA LEU A 115 -9.67 5.72 0.90
C LEU A 115 -10.11 4.59 1.85
N VAL A 116 -9.27 3.57 2.02
CA VAL A 116 -9.39 2.56 3.07
C VAL A 116 -8.44 2.93 4.21
N LEU A 117 -9.00 3.39 5.33
CA LEU A 117 -8.26 3.94 6.45
C LEU A 117 -8.37 3.06 7.70
N SER A 118 -7.23 2.84 8.38
CA SER A 118 -7.24 2.25 9.71
C SER A 118 -7.85 3.21 10.72
N ARG A 119 -8.79 2.70 11.54
CA ARG A 119 -9.33 3.38 12.73
C ARG A 119 -8.29 3.82 13.76
N PHE A 120 -7.05 3.36 13.64
CA PHE A 120 -5.94 3.70 14.55
C PHE A 120 -5.01 4.78 13.98
N ALA A 121 -5.39 5.41 12.87
CA ALA A 121 -4.77 6.64 12.39
C ALA A 121 -5.54 7.85 12.91
N GLY A 122 -4.85 8.87 13.43
CA GLY A 122 -5.53 10.09 13.92
C GLY A 122 -6.38 10.81 12.86
N ALA A 123 -6.06 10.68 11.57
CA ALA A 123 -6.91 11.18 10.49
C ALA A 123 -8.30 10.56 10.49
N ALA A 124 -8.48 9.34 11.04
CA ALA A 124 -9.78 8.66 11.05
C ALA A 124 -10.84 9.39 11.89
N GLU A 125 -10.45 10.29 12.80
CA GLU A 125 -11.40 11.13 13.55
C GLU A 125 -11.92 12.33 12.74
N GLN A 126 -11.34 12.58 11.56
CA GLN A 126 -11.54 13.79 10.76
C GLN A 126 -11.94 13.51 9.30
N MET A 127 -12.04 12.24 8.91
CA MET A 127 -12.37 11.78 7.55
C MET A 127 -13.78 11.21 7.48
#